data_AF-A0A0H1BL60-F1
#
_entry.id   AF-A0A0H1BL60-F1
#
_cell.length_a   1.000
_cell.length_b   1.000
_cell.length_c   1.000
_cell.angle_alpha   90.00
_cell.angle_beta   90.00
_cell.angle_gamma   90.00
#
_symmetry.space_group_name_H-M   'P 1'
#
loop_
_entity.id
_entity.type
_entity.pdbx_description
1 polymer ?
#
loop_
_entity_poly.entity_id
_entity_poly.type
_entity_poly.pdbx_seq_one_letter_code
_entity_poly.pdbx_strand_id
1 'polypeptide(L)'
;MAYHRLLQLEVARAIASQLILALQFVHAQGVVHGDLHAGNILLHLPPNIRSMTHEQLYINVGRPDEEPVVRADGLPLDNGVPSKVVFPVLLGLGSDEIKLADSSILLTDFGEAFDPQRTQRFTAHAPVRLSPPESRFADEPLSFPSDIWTLGCVIWDLFGSSPPFEAFPGSQDDITVEHVETFGKLPDHWWSKWETRGDWFDEDGHKNVKESLQQYYGNTSRSWTQRFADINISRKSKKLEIFDTEEEKSFHDMMRSMLVFEPNERASIDDVVRCEWMQRWGLPEFQRMQSALRE
;
A
#
# COMPACT_ATOMS: atom_id res chain seq x y z
N MET A 1 -15.78 -5.75 15.33
CA MET A 1 -14.73 -5.52 14.32
C MET A 1 -13.39 -5.80 14.97
N ALA A 2 -12.58 -6.66 14.34
CA ALA A 2 -11.23 -6.93 14.80
C ALA A 2 -10.41 -5.63 14.83
N TYR A 3 -9.63 -5.42 15.89
CA TYR A 3 -8.78 -4.24 16.06
C TYR A 3 -7.48 -4.36 15.24
N HIS A 4 -7.52 -5.06 14.10
CA HIS A 4 -6.39 -5.30 13.21
C HIS A 4 -6.83 -5.31 11.74
N ARG A 5 -5.86 -5.14 10.84
CA ARG A 5 -6.08 -5.06 9.38
C ARG A 5 -5.70 -6.34 8.63
N LEU A 6 -5.29 -7.39 9.35
CA LEU A 6 -4.82 -8.65 8.76
C LEU A 6 -5.94 -9.44 8.08
N LEU A 7 -5.70 -9.77 6.81
CA LEU A 7 -6.51 -10.69 6.02
C LEU A 7 -6.14 -12.17 6.30
N GLN A 8 -7.08 -13.08 6.03
CA GLN A 8 -6.76 -14.51 5.87
C GLN A 8 -5.66 -14.67 4.80
N LEU A 9 -4.76 -15.65 4.99
CA LEU A 9 -3.55 -15.74 4.15
C LEU A 9 -3.91 -15.97 2.68
N GLU A 10 -4.87 -16.86 2.43
CA GLU A 10 -5.44 -17.12 1.10
C GLU A 10 -6.09 -15.87 0.48
N VAL A 11 -6.74 -15.02 1.27
CA VAL A 11 -7.35 -13.77 0.78
C VAL A 11 -6.27 -12.76 0.42
N ALA A 12 -5.22 -12.60 1.24
CA ALA A 12 -4.09 -11.72 0.94
C ALA A 12 -3.40 -12.15 -0.37
N ARG A 13 -3.16 -13.45 -0.56
CA ARG A 13 -2.63 -14.02 -1.82
C ARG A 13 -3.52 -13.69 -3.02
N ALA A 14 -4.83 -13.91 -2.91
CA ALA A 14 -5.77 -13.65 -4.00
C ALA A 14 -5.83 -12.16 -4.37
N ILE A 15 -5.88 -11.26 -3.39
CA ILE A 15 -5.90 -9.81 -3.62
C ILE A 15 -4.58 -9.33 -4.22
N ALA A 16 -3.44 -9.72 -3.65
CA ALA A 16 -2.12 -9.36 -4.18
C ALA A 16 -1.94 -9.83 -5.62
N SER A 17 -2.39 -11.05 -5.94
CA SER A 17 -2.30 -11.61 -7.29
C SER A 17 -3.15 -10.84 -8.30
N GLN A 18 -4.39 -10.50 -7.95
CA GLN A 18 -5.23 -9.65 -8.78
C GLN A 18 -4.60 -8.28 -9.01
N LEU A 19 -4.00 -7.70 -7.97
CA LEU A 19 -3.39 -6.38 -8.05
C LEU A 19 -2.16 -6.38 -8.98
N ILE A 20 -1.30 -7.39 -8.87
CA ILE A 20 -0.16 -7.60 -9.78
C ILE A 20 -0.65 -7.71 -11.23
N LEU A 21 -1.68 -8.52 -11.49
CA LEU A 21 -2.23 -8.70 -12.84
C LEU A 21 -2.92 -7.43 -13.38
N ALA A 22 -3.64 -6.70 -12.53
CA ALA A 22 -4.25 -5.43 -12.90
C ALA A 22 -3.18 -4.40 -13.28
N LEU A 23 -2.10 -4.29 -12.50
CA LEU A 23 -1.00 -3.39 -12.82
C LEU A 23 -0.25 -3.82 -14.07
N GLN A 24 -0.07 -5.13 -14.30
CA GLN A 24 0.52 -5.65 -15.55
C GLN A 24 -0.28 -5.16 -16.76
N PHE A 25 -1.61 -5.25 -16.69
CA PHE A 25 -2.47 -4.74 -17.75
C PHE A 25 -2.30 -3.23 -17.96
N VAL A 26 -2.27 -2.44 -16.89
CA VAL A 26 -2.09 -0.97 -16.95
C VAL A 26 -0.75 -0.61 -17.60
N HIS A 27 0.35 -1.23 -17.17
CA HIS A 27 1.68 -1.01 -17.73
C HIS A 27 1.77 -1.44 -19.21
N ALA A 28 1.10 -2.53 -19.58
CA ALA A 28 1.02 -2.96 -20.99
C ALA A 28 0.29 -1.96 -21.89
N GLN A 29 -0.56 -1.08 -21.33
CA GLN A 29 -1.17 0.04 -22.07
C GLN A 29 -0.23 1.27 -22.15
N GLY A 30 0.98 1.19 -21.62
CA GLY A 30 1.93 2.31 -21.56
C GLY A 30 1.58 3.33 -20.49
N VAL A 31 0.79 2.96 -19.48
CA VAL A 31 0.31 3.86 -18.42
C VAL A 31 0.97 3.51 -17.09
N VAL A 32 1.38 4.54 -16.35
CA VAL A 32 1.76 4.47 -14.93
C VAL A 32 0.55 4.91 -14.11
N HIS A 33 0.18 4.16 -13.08
CA HIS A 33 -0.94 4.53 -12.21
C HIS A 33 -0.61 5.76 -11.36
N GLY A 34 0.59 5.83 -10.78
CA GLY A 34 1.12 7.02 -10.10
C GLY A 34 0.57 7.31 -8.70
N ASP A 35 -0.42 6.56 -8.23
CA ASP A 35 -1.08 6.73 -6.92
C ASP A 35 -1.63 5.39 -6.39
N LEU A 36 -0.79 4.34 -6.42
CA LEU A 36 -1.20 3.03 -5.95
C LEU A 36 -1.16 2.96 -4.42
N HIS A 37 -2.32 2.83 -3.79
CA HIS A 37 -2.45 2.60 -2.35
C HIS A 37 -3.72 1.81 -2.02
N ALA A 38 -3.82 1.27 -0.79
CA ALA A 38 -4.95 0.44 -0.37
C ALA A 38 -6.34 1.12 -0.47
N GLY A 39 -6.40 2.46 -0.52
CA GLY A 39 -7.65 3.21 -0.70
C GLY A 39 -8.15 3.23 -2.15
N ASN A 40 -7.25 3.00 -3.12
CA ASN A 40 -7.55 2.89 -4.54
C ASN A 40 -7.77 1.42 -4.97
N ILE A 41 -7.91 0.51 -4.00
CA ILE A 41 -8.22 -0.90 -4.22
C ILE A 41 -9.55 -1.20 -3.56
N LEU A 42 -10.59 -1.37 -4.37
CA LEU A 42 -11.95 -1.60 -3.88
C LEU A 42 -12.29 -3.08 -3.93
N LEU A 43 -12.90 -3.59 -2.86
CA LEU A 43 -13.57 -4.89 -2.92
C LEU A 43 -14.90 -4.74 -3.66
N HIS A 44 -15.22 -5.71 -4.51
CA HIS A 44 -16.54 -5.78 -5.10
C HIS A 44 -17.59 -5.99 -4.01
N LEU A 45 -18.75 -5.34 -4.18
CA LEU A 45 -19.88 -5.58 -3.30
C LEU A 45 -20.31 -7.05 -3.38
N PRO A 46 -20.57 -7.70 -2.23
CA PRO A 46 -21.14 -9.03 -2.19
C PRO A 46 -22.40 -9.16 -3.07
N PRO A 47 -22.63 -10.31 -3.73
CA PRO A 47 -23.74 -10.48 -4.68
C PRO A 47 -25.12 -10.13 -4.11
N ASN A 48 -25.35 -10.45 -2.83
CA ASN A 48 -26.60 -10.11 -2.14
C ASN A 48 -26.82 -8.59 -2.12
N ILE A 49 -25.81 -7.79 -1.78
CA ILE A 49 -25.90 -6.32 -1.77
C ILE A 49 -26.09 -5.80 -3.20
N ARG A 50 -25.32 -6.32 -4.17
CA ARG A 50 -25.41 -5.90 -5.58
C ARG A 50 -26.78 -6.13 -6.20
N SER A 51 -27.53 -7.12 -5.71
CA SER A 51 -28.88 -7.46 -6.17
C SER A 51 -30.01 -6.70 -5.47
N MET A 52 -29.71 -5.98 -4.38
CA MET A 52 -30.73 -5.22 -3.64
C MET A 52 -31.15 -3.97 -4.39
N THR A 53 -32.45 -3.67 -4.36
CA THR A 53 -32.98 -2.34 -4.66
C THR A 53 -32.54 -1.34 -3.59
N HIS A 54 -32.60 -0.04 -3.89
CA HIS A 54 -32.31 1.00 -2.90
C HIS A 54 -33.21 0.87 -1.65
N GLU A 55 -34.49 0.56 -1.82
CA GLU A 55 -35.41 0.32 -0.71
C GLU A 55 -35.00 -0.87 0.16
N GLN A 56 -34.61 -1.99 -0.45
CA GLN A 56 -34.13 -3.16 0.29
C GLN A 56 -32.83 -2.86 1.03
N LEU A 57 -31.93 -2.08 0.44
CA LEU A 57 -30.72 -1.62 1.10
C LEU A 57 -31.09 -0.78 2.33
N TYR A 58 -31.98 0.21 2.19
CA TYR A 58 -32.42 1.03 3.33
C TYR A 58 -33.16 0.25 4.41
N ILE A 59 -33.92 -0.78 4.05
CA ILE A 59 -34.56 -1.67 5.03
C ILE A 59 -33.49 -2.43 5.83
N ASN A 60 -32.42 -2.86 5.16
CA ASN A 60 -31.37 -3.67 5.78
C ASN A 60 -30.42 -2.85 6.65
N VAL A 61 -30.00 -1.68 6.16
CA VAL A 61 -28.91 -0.89 6.77
C VAL A 61 -29.37 0.42 7.39
N GLY A 62 -30.66 0.74 7.28
CA GLY A 62 -31.22 2.02 7.68
C GLY A 62 -31.17 3.06 6.56
N ARG A 63 -31.92 4.16 6.75
CA ARG A 63 -31.76 5.35 5.91
C ARG A 63 -30.49 6.09 6.33
N PRO A 64 -29.78 6.77 5.40
CA PRO A 64 -28.59 7.51 5.75
C PRO A 64 -28.89 8.58 6.80
N ASP A 65 -28.01 8.68 7.79
CA ASP A 65 -28.05 9.78 8.75
C ASP A 65 -27.55 11.05 8.07
N GLU A 66 -28.32 12.12 8.24
CA GLU A 66 -28.01 13.44 7.69
C GLU A 66 -27.76 14.42 8.85
N GLU A 67 -26.68 15.19 8.76
CA GLU A 67 -26.46 16.32 9.65
C GLU A 67 -26.46 17.64 8.90
N PRO A 68 -27.06 18.71 9.46
CA PRO A 68 -27.05 20.03 8.86
C PRO A 68 -25.63 20.61 8.90
N VAL A 69 -25.20 21.17 7.77
CA VAL A 69 -23.98 21.98 7.76
C VAL A 69 -24.34 23.34 8.35
N VAL A 70 -23.69 23.70 9.44
CA VAL A 70 -23.86 25.00 10.11
C VAL A 70 -22.52 25.72 10.13
N ARG A 71 -22.54 27.01 9.79
CA ARG A 71 -21.34 27.84 9.97
C ARG A 71 -21.10 28.06 11.46
N ALA A 72 -19.83 28.07 11.85
CA ALA A 72 -19.42 28.34 13.23
C ALA A 72 -19.86 29.72 13.75
N ASP A 73 -20.06 30.69 12.86
CA ASP A 73 -20.54 32.04 13.16
C ASP A 73 -22.09 32.17 13.16
N GLY A 74 -22.81 31.09 12.80
CA GLY A 74 -24.28 31.07 12.74
C GLY A 74 -24.90 31.82 11.54
N LEU A 75 -24.10 32.34 10.62
CA LEU A 75 -24.60 33.01 9.41
C LEU A 75 -25.11 32.00 8.36
N PRO A 76 -25.85 32.47 7.33
CA PRO A 76 -26.26 31.62 6.22
C PRO A 76 -25.07 31.00 5.48
N LEU A 77 -25.25 29.78 4.98
CA LEU A 77 -24.25 29.11 4.15
C LEU A 77 -24.00 29.91 2.86
N ASP A 78 -22.74 29.94 2.42
CA ASP A 78 -22.38 30.56 1.15
C ASP A 78 -22.95 29.75 -0.03
N ASN A 79 -23.13 30.41 -1.17
CA ASN A 79 -23.67 29.76 -2.35
C ASN A 79 -22.73 28.62 -2.83
N GLY A 80 -23.27 27.42 -2.99
CA GLY A 80 -22.52 26.21 -3.38
C GLY A 80 -22.07 25.31 -2.22
N VAL A 81 -22.25 25.74 -0.96
CA VAL A 81 -22.01 24.86 0.19
C VAL A 81 -23.24 23.95 0.40
N PRO A 82 -23.07 22.61 0.43
CA PRO A 82 -24.17 21.69 0.72
C PRO A 82 -24.81 22.01 2.08
N SER A 83 -26.14 22.00 2.15
CA SER A 83 -26.87 22.27 3.40
C SER A 83 -26.83 21.10 4.40
N LYS A 84 -26.41 19.92 3.94
CA LYS A 84 -26.32 18.70 4.74
C LYS A 84 -25.11 17.87 4.33
N VAL A 85 -24.59 17.13 5.30
CA VAL A 85 -23.65 16.01 5.08
C VAL A 85 -24.37 14.71 5.36
N VAL A 86 -23.98 13.66 4.64
CA VAL A 86 -24.52 12.31 4.81
C VAL A 86 -23.41 11.44 5.37
N PHE A 87 -23.68 10.74 6.47
CA PHE A 87 -22.70 9.82 7.02
C PHE A 87 -22.67 8.53 6.21
N PRO A 88 -21.47 8.03 5.84
CA PRO A 88 -21.36 6.77 5.12
C PRO A 88 -21.78 5.62 6.03
N VAL A 89 -22.63 4.74 5.51
CA VAL A 89 -22.95 3.47 6.17
C VAL A 89 -21.79 2.50 6.01
N LEU A 90 -21.39 1.85 7.10
CA LEU A 90 -20.32 0.86 7.07
C LEU A 90 -20.88 -0.51 6.66
N LEU A 91 -20.77 -0.81 5.36
CA LEU A 91 -21.20 -2.09 4.76
C LEU A 91 -20.11 -3.17 4.77
N GLY A 92 -18.92 -2.82 5.28
CA GLY A 92 -17.73 -3.65 5.18
C GLY A 92 -17.69 -4.79 6.19
N LEU A 93 -17.02 -5.87 5.80
CA LEU A 93 -16.60 -6.96 6.68
C LEU A 93 -15.36 -6.56 7.49
N GLY A 94 -15.15 -7.17 8.65
CA GLY A 94 -13.83 -7.19 9.27
C GLY A 94 -12.80 -7.80 8.33
N SER A 95 -11.53 -7.37 8.42
CA SER A 95 -10.47 -7.87 7.53
C SER A 95 -10.30 -9.40 7.59
N ASP A 96 -10.51 -9.99 8.76
CA ASP A 96 -10.48 -11.43 9.02
C ASP A 96 -11.76 -12.17 8.63
N GLU A 97 -12.83 -11.45 8.34
CA GLU A 97 -14.13 -11.97 7.91
C GLU A 97 -14.27 -12.03 6.38
N ILE A 98 -13.40 -11.33 5.64
CA ILE A 98 -13.33 -11.41 4.17
C ILE A 98 -12.93 -12.83 3.78
N LYS A 99 -13.72 -13.45 2.91
CA LYS A 99 -13.44 -14.78 2.34
C LYS A 99 -12.97 -14.65 0.90
N LEU A 100 -12.47 -15.75 0.32
CA LEU A 100 -12.10 -15.79 -1.09
C LEU A 100 -13.23 -15.32 -2.02
N ALA A 101 -14.48 -15.72 -1.75
CA ALA A 101 -15.65 -15.28 -2.52
C ALA A 101 -15.95 -13.77 -2.43
N ASP A 102 -15.41 -13.07 -1.43
CA ASP A 102 -15.56 -11.62 -1.24
C ASP A 102 -14.32 -10.83 -1.71
N SER A 103 -13.26 -11.52 -2.14
CA SER A 103 -11.94 -10.93 -2.36
C SER A 103 -11.68 -10.41 -3.78
N SER A 104 -12.72 -10.35 -4.62
CA SER A 104 -12.59 -9.77 -5.96
C SER A 104 -12.36 -8.27 -5.86
N ILE A 105 -11.29 -7.77 -6.50
CA ILE A 105 -10.93 -6.34 -6.40
C ILE A 105 -11.18 -5.56 -7.70
N LEU A 106 -11.28 -4.24 -7.55
CA LEU A 106 -11.20 -3.26 -8.62
C LEU A 106 -10.10 -2.25 -8.28
N LEU A 107 -9.13 -2.09 -9.19
CA LEU A 107 -8.19 -0.99 -9.15
C LEU A 107 -8.88 0.26 -9.71
N THR A 108 -8.90 1.33 -8.93
CA THR A 108 -9.62 2.57 -9.23
C THR A 108 -8.69 3.79 -9.16
N ASP A 109 -9.25 4.95 -9.50
CA ASP A 109 -8.65 6.27 -9.38
C ASP A 109 -7.37 6.47 -10.21
N PHE A 110 -7.59 6.64 -11.51
CA PHE A 110 -6.56 7.00 -12.47
C PHE A 110 -6.37 8.52 -12.58
N GLY A 111 -6.81 9.30 -11.58
CA GLY A 111 -6.66 10.76 -11.58
C GLY A 111 -5.20 11.21 -11.65
N GLU A 112 -4.30 10.40 -11.10
CA GLU A 112 -2.85 10.59 -11.15
C GLU A 112 -2.14 9.71 -12.19
N ALA A 113 -2.88 9.00 -13.03
CA ALA A 113 -2.26 8.16 -14.06
C ALA A 113 -1.66 8.99 -15.19
N PHE A 114 -0.55 8.52 -15.78
CA PHE A 114 0.12 9.22 -16.86
C PHE A 114 0.86 8.28 -17.83
N ASP A 115 1.08 8.76 -19.05
CA ASP A 115 1.95 8.11 -20.04
C ASP A 115 3.36 8.72 -19.90
N PRO A 116 4.36 7.97 -19.42
CA PRO A 116 5.71 8.49 -19.20
C PRO A 116 6.44 8.89 -20.49
N GLN A 117 5.96 8.47 -21.67
CA GLN A 117 6.48 8.93 -22.96
C GLN A 117 5.97 10.32 -23.36
N ARG A 118 4.83 10.75 -22.79
CA ARG A 118 4.17 12.03 -23.13
C ARG A 118 4.25 13.05 -22.00
N THR A 119 4.33 12.59 -20.76
CA THR A 119 4.28 13.44 -19.58
C THR A 119 5.45 13.12 -18.67
N GLN A 120 6.35 14.09 -18.49
CA GLN A 120 7.40 14.00 -17.49
C GLN A 120 6.83 14.41 -16.13
N ARG A 121 7.03 13.55 -15.13
CA ARG A 121 6.62 13.81 -13.75
C ARG A 121 7.75 13.45 -12.82
N PHE A 122 8.09 14.33 -11.90
CA PHE A 122 9.18 14.14 -10.94
C PHE A 122 8.67 13.91 -9.52
N THR A 123 7.48 14.40 -9.22
CA THR A 123 6.87 14.31 -7.89
C THR A 123 5.92 13.12 -7.83
N ALA A 124 6.03 12.34 -6.76
CA ALA A 124 5.03 11.32 -6.43
C ALA A 124 3.83 11.99 -5.75
N HIS A 125 2.63 11.69 -6.22
CA HIS A 125 1.39 12.17 -5.61
C HIS A 125 0.76 11.13 -4.67
N ALA A 126 1.31 9.91 -4.67
CA ALA A 126 1.01 8.90 -3.66
C ALA A 126 1.29 9.41 -2.23
N PRO A 127 0.58 8.88 -1.21
CA PRO A 127 0.86 9.18 0.19
C PRO A 127 2.35 9.02 0.51
N VAL A 128 2.93 9.97 1.26
CA VAL A 128 4.39 10.09 1.50
C VAL A 128 5.05 8.77 1.94
N ARG A 129 4.34 7.94 2.72
CA ARG A 129 4.86 6.65 3.21
C ARG A 129 5.02 5.57 2.14
N LEU A 130 4.39 5.76 0.98
CA LEU A 130 4.45 4.86 -0.17
C LEU A 130 5.31 5.46 -1.29
N SER A 131 5.71 6.73 -1.17
CA SER A 131 6.46 7.42 -2.21
C SER A 131 7.78 6.71 -2.48
N PRO A 132 8.10 6.46 -3.76
CA PRO A 132 9.32 5.79 -4.13
C PRO A 132 10.51 6.76 -3.97
N PRO A 133 11.70 6.27 -3.56
CA PRO A 133 12.82 7.12 -3.15
C PRO A 133 13.33 8.07 -4.24
N GLU A 134 13.26 7.65 -5.51
CA GLU A 134 13.61 8.46 -6.67
C GLU A 134 12.75 9.71 -6.82
N SER A 135 11.50 9.72 -6.31
CA SER A 135 10.65 10.93 -6.33
C SER A 135 11.21 12.07 -5.50
N ARG A 136 12.18 11.78 -4.63
CA ARG A 136 12.91 12.75 -3.84
C ARG A 136 14.31 13.04 -4.38
N PHE A 137 15.02 12.02 -4.87
CA PHE A 137 16.46 12.11 -5.10
C PHE A 137 16.90 12.02 -6.57
N ALA A 138 16.09 11.43 -7.45
CA ALA A 138 16.47 11.30 -8.86
C ALA A 138 16.22 12.60 -9.62
N ASP A 139 17.05 12.83 -10.63
CA ASP A 139 16.86 13.95 -11.57
C ASP A 139 16.04 13.49 -12.79
N GLU A 140 15.82 12.18 -12.92
CA GLU A 140 15.00 11.53 -13.95
C GLU A 140 13.51 11.53 -13.56
N PRO A 141 12.60 11.62 -14.55
CA PRO A 141 11.17 11.53 -14.29
C PRO A 141 10.76 10.12 -13.85
N LEU A 142 9.73 10.06 -13.01
CA LEU A 142 9.02 8.85 -12.63
C LEU A 142 8.48 8.12 -13.87
N SER A 143 8.48 6.80 -13.79
CA SER A 143 8.06 5.88 -14.84
C SER A 143 7.57 4.58 -14.20
N PHE A 144 7.33 3.51 -14.96
CA PHE A 144 6.80 2.23 -14.47
C PHE A 144 7.41 1.69 -13.16
N PRO A 145 8.74 1.80 -12.89
CA PRO A 145 9.33 1.35 -11.62
C PRO A 145 8.78 2.05 -10.37
N SER A 146 8.21 3.25 -10.50
CA SER A 146 7.58 3.96 -9.36
C SER A 146 6.36 3.20 -8.87
N ASP A 147 5.54 2.67 -9.80
CA ASP A 147 4.39 1.83 -9.44
C ASP A 147 4.85 0.53 -8.79
N ILE A 148 5.95 -0.07 -9.24
CA ILE A 148 6.48 -1.32 -8.65
C ILE A 148 6.84 -1.14 -7.18
N TRP A 149 7.46 -0.01 -6.82
CA TRP A 149 7.75 0.32 -5.44
C TRP A 149 6.46 0.45 -4.61
N THR A 150 5.49 1.23 -5.09
CA THR A 150 4.20 1.42 -4.39
C THR A 150 3.43 0.10 -4.28
N LEU A 151 3.47 -0.75 -5.32
CA LEU A 151 2.87 -2.08 -5.33
C LEU A 151 3.52 -2.97 -4.26
N GLY A 152 4.84 -2.92 -4.14
CA GLY A 152 5.56 -3.65 -3.09
C GLY A 152 5.11 -3.19 -1.69
N CYS A 153 4.97 -1.89 -1.47
CA CYS A 153 4.49 -1.37 -0.20
C CYS A 153 3.06 -1.82 0.13
N VAL A 154 2.17 -1.81 -0.87
CA VAL A 154 0.79 -2.27 -0.71
C VAL A 154 0.71 -3.76 -0.46
N ILE A 155 1.45 -4.58 -1.23
CA ILE A 155 1.50 -6.03 -1.03
C ILE A 155 1.99 -6.36 0.37
N TRP A 156 3.05 -5.70 0.84
CA TRP A 156 3.52 -5.87 2.23
C TRP A 156 2.41 -5.65 3.25
N ASP A 157 1.67 -4.54 3.12
CA ASP A 157 0.56 -4.17 4.02
C ASP A 157 -0.62 -5.16 3.94
N LEU A 158 -0.85 -5.82 2.80
CA LEU A 158 -1.89 -6.87 2.68
C LEU A 158 -1.57 -8.11 3.54
N PHE A 159 -0.29 -8.47 3.67
CA PHE A 159 0.14 -9.63 4.45
C PHE A 159 0.44 -9.30 5.91
N GLY A 160 0.97 -8.10 6.16
CA GLY A 160 1.36 -7.58 7.47
C GLY A 160 0.24 -6.84 8.19
N SER A 161 0.48 -6.49 9.46
CA SER A 161 -0.45 -5.65 10.24
C SER A 161 -0.15 -4.16 10.11
N SER A 162 0.93 -3.83 9.42
CA SER A 162 1.54 -2.50 9.29
C SER A 162 2.22 -2.38 7.93
N PRO A 163 2.31 -1.16 7.38
CA PRO A 163 3.10 -0.88 6.19
C PRO A 163 4.60 -1.14 6.44
N PRO A 164 5.42 -1.29 5.39
CA PRO A 164 6.85 -1.52 5.55
C PRO A 164 7.58 -0.32 6.20
N PHE A 165 7.03 0.89 6.07
CA PHE A 165 7.61 2.14 6.59
C PHE A 165 6.58 2.89 7.45
N GLU A 166 6.95 3.16 8.70
CA GLU A 166 6.07 3.69 9.75
C GLU A 166 6.52 5.09 10.19
N ALA A 167 6.47 6.09 9.31
CA ALA A 167 6.77 7.47 9.69
C ALA A 167 5.56 8.21 10.28
N PHE A 168 5.73 8.75 11.50
CA PHE A 168 4.85 9.74 12.14
C PHE A 168 5.73 10.75 12.89
N PRO A 169 5.75 12.05 12.53
CA PRO A 169 4.81 12.80 11.69
C PRO A 169 5.17 12.81 10.18
N GLY A 170 5.50 11.66 9.58
CA GLY A 170 5.31 11.40 8.14
C GLY A 170 5.99 12.37 7.15
N SER A 171 7.07 13.03 7.54
CA SER A 171 7.82 13.89 6.62
C SER A 171 8.62 13.06 5.62
N GLN A 172 9.10 13.73 4.57
CA GLN A 172 10.01 13.10 3.61
C GLN A 172 11.30 12.61 4.29
N ASP A 173 11.80 13.32 5.30
CA ASP A 173 12.98 12.90 6.07
C ASP A 173 12.68 11.66 6.89
N ASP A 174 11.55 11.63 7.61
CA ASP A 174 11.15 10.48 8.42
C ASP A 174 11.04 9.21 7.56
N ILE A 175 10.49 9.31 6.35
CA ILE A 175 10.41 8.17 5.43
C ILE A 175 11.78 7.79 4.85
N THR A 176 12.64 8.76 4.59
CA THR A 176 14.02 8.45 4.16
C THR A 176 14.79 7.74 5.28
N VAL A 177 14.57 8.10 6.55
CA VAL A 177 15.11 7.38 7.71
C VAL A 177 14.62 5.93 7.71
N GLU A 178 13.31 5.70 7.57
CA GLU A 178 12.74 4.35 7.51
C GLU A 178 13.31 3.52 6.36
N HIS A 179 13.52 4.13 5.18
CA HIS A 179 14.18 3.50 4.05
C HIS A 179 15.61 3.05 4.41
N VAL A 180 16.42 3.95 4.98
CA VAL A 180 17.83 3.65 5.31
C VAL A 180 17.94 2.61 6.42
N GLU A 181 17.08 2.65 7.43
CA GLU A 181 17.04 1.60 8.45
C GLU A 181 16.68 0.23 7.88
N THR A 182 15.79 0.21 6.90
CA THR A 182 15.29 -1.03 6.31
C THR A 182 16.33 -1.64 5.36
N PHE A 183 16.89 -0.84 4.45
CA PHE A 183 17.70 -1.31 3.33
C PHE A 183 19.19 -1.06 3.48
N GLY A 184 19.59 -0.21 4.43
CA GLY A 184 20.94 0.33 4.53
C GLY A 184 21.09 1.67 3.81
N LYS A 185 22.34 2.15 3.74
CA LYS A 185 22.70 3.44 3.14
C LYS A 185 22.12 3.58 1.72
N LEU A 186 21.61 4.77 1.39
CA LEU A 186 21.20 5.12 0.02
C LEU A 186 22.40 5.02 -0.94
N PRO A 187 22.18 4.85 -2.25
CA PRO A 187 23.21 5.03 -3.27
C PRO A 187 23.92 6.38 -3.08
N ASP A 188 25.25 6.43 -3.24
CA ASP A 188 26.05 7.62 -2.88
C ASP A 188 25.60 8.91 -3.59
N HIS A 189 25.09 8.78 -4.82
CA HIS A 189 24.59 9.91 -5.60
C HIS A 189 23.23 10.46 -5.08
N TRP A 190 22.49 9.68 -4.29
CA TRP A 190 21.33 10.14 -3.53
C TRP A 190 21.70 10.54 -2.11
N TRP A 191 22.62 9.79 -1.47
CA TRP A 191 23.10 10.06 -0.12
C TRP A 191 23.63 11.49 0.04
N SER A 192 24.44 11.94 -0.92
CA SER A 192 24.99 13.30 -0.93
C SER A 192 23.94 14.41 -1.10
N LYS A 193 22.79 14.12 -1.72
CA LYS A 193 21.67 15.05 -1.89
C LYS A 193 20.83 15.22 -0.61
N TRP A 194 20.92 14.28 0.33
CA TRP A 194 20.18 14.38 1.59
C TRP A 194 20.94 15.25 2.60
N GLU A 195 20.61 16.54 2.66
CA GLU A 195 21.31 17.52 3.49
C GLU A 195 21.19 17.24 5.00
N THR A 196 20.01 16.82 5.45
CA THR A 196 19.71 16.54 6.86
C THR A 196 20.09 15.12 7.31
N ARG A 197 20.70 14.29 6.44
CA ARG A 197 21.08 12.91 6.78
C ARG A 197 21.91 12.78 8.07
N GLY A 198 22.79 13.75 8.31
CA GLY A 198 23.69 13.78 9.47
C GLY A 198 22.97 14.03 10.79
N ASP A 199 21.67 14.36 10.76
CA ASP A 199 20.82 14.41 11.95
C ASP A 199 20.50 13.01 12.49
N TRP A 200 20.56 12.00 11.62
CA TRP A 200 20.05 10.64 11.86
C TRP A 200 21.11 9.55 11.72
N PHE A 201 22.08 9.73 10.83
CA PHE A 201 23.05 8.71 10.45
C PHE A 201 24.48 9.27 10.39
N ASP A 202 25.48 8.40 10.57
CA ASP A 202 26.86 8.67 10.17
C ASP A 202 27.05 8.52 8.65
N GLU A 203 28.23 8.85 8.12
CA GLU A 203 28.49 8.82 6.67
C GLU A 203 28.54 7.39 6.07
N ASP A 204 28.64 6.36 6.91
CA ASP A 204 28.53 4.97 6.51
C ASP A 204 27.06 4.48 6.49
N GLY A 205 26.11 5.33 6.92
CA GLY A 205 24.68 5.02 6.97
C GLY A 205 24.26 4.26 8.23
N HIS A 206 25.10 4.22 9.27
CA HIS A 206 24.69 3.67 10.58
C HIS A 206 23.94 4.71 11.38
N LYS A 207 22.89 4.27 12.09
CA LYS A 207 22.04 5.17 12.86
C LYS A 207 22.82 5.82 14.00
N ASN A 208 22.88 7.14 13.96
CA ASN A 208 23.60 7.99 14.91
C ASN A 208 22.87 9.34 15.04
N VAL A 209 21.76 9.32 15.77
CA VAL A 209 20.88 10.46 15.99
C VAL A 209 21.61 11.55 16.78
N LYS A 210 21.60 12.78 16.27
CA LYS A 210 22.17 13.96 16.95
C LYS A 210 21.55 14.17 18.33
N GLU A 211 22.37 14.60 19.28
CA GLU A 211 21.97 14.81 20.69
C GLU A 211 20.69 15.66 20.84
N SER A 212 20.53 16.70 20.02
CA SER A 212 19.33 17.56 20.03
C SER A 212 18.02 16.86 19.66
N LEU A 213 18.09 15.69 19.02
CA LEU A 213 16.95 14.94 18.51
C LEU A 213 16.68 13.65 19.29
N GLN A 214 17.59 13.27 20.20
CA GLN A 214 17.50 12.02 20.97
C GLN A 214 16.30 11.97 21.94
N GLN A 215 15.68 13.11 22.25
CA GLN A 215 14.44 13.14 23.03
C GLN A 215 13.23 12.58 22.26
N TYR A 216 13.30 12.54 20.92
CA TYR A 216 12.22 12.06 20.05
C TYR A 216 12.60 10.78 19.31
N TYR A 217 13.90 10.60 19.01
CA TYR A 217 14.38 9.50 18.18
C TYR A 217 15.48 8.71 18.88
N GLY A 218 15.40 7.38 18.83
CA GLY A 218 16.41 6.48 19.38
C GLY A 218 17.46 6.04 18.36
N ASN A 219 18.58 5.50 18.84
CA ASN A 219 19.65 4.93 17.99
C ASN A 219 19.42 3.45 17.61
N THR A 220 18.22 2.93 17.86
CA THR A 220 17.81 1.61 17.37
C THR A 220 17.26 1.74 15.95
N SER A 221 17.70 0.89 15.03
CA SER A 221 17.11 0.73 13.70
C SER A 221 16.28 -0.54 13.61
N ARG A 222 15.27 -0.53 12.73
CA ARG A 222 14.56 -1.75 12.32
C ARG A 222 15.00 -2.17 10.93
N SER A 223 15.83 -3.20 10.88
CA SER A 223 16.31 -3.82 9.65
C SER A 223 15.19 -4.48 8.86
N TRP A 224 15.41 -4.68 7.55
CA TRP A 224 14.54 -5.50 6.71
C TRP A 224 14.15 -6.83 7.36
N THR A 225 15.12 -7.58 7.90
CA THR A 225 14.86 -8.90 8.49
C THR A 225 13.89 -8.83 9.67
N GLN A 226 14.03 -7.82 10.52
CA GLN A 226 13.10 -7.61 11.64
C GLN A 226 11.71 -7.25 11.13
N ARG A 227 11.61 -6.26 10.22
CA ARG A 227 10.34 -5.82 9.65
C ARG A 227 9.62 -6.95 8.92
N PHE A 228 10.35 -7.75 8.14
CA PHE A 228 9.78 -8.86 7.39
C PHE A 228 9.28 -9.97 8.32
N ALA A 229 10.04 -10.30 9.38
CA ALA A 229 9.62 -11.27 10.39
C ALA A 229 8.34 -10.83 11.12
N ASP A 230 8.11 -9.52 11.27
CA ASP A 230 6.92 -8.99 11.92
C ASP A 230 5.61 -9.37 11.20
N ILE A 231 5.66 -9.67 9.89
CA ILE A 231 4.49 -10.17 9.16
C ILE A 231 3.98 -11.46 9.83
N ASN A 232 4.84 -12.47 9.96
CA ASN A 232 4.47 -13.74 10.58
C ASN A 232 4.22 -13.61 12.09
N ILE A 233 4.96 -12.75 12.80
CA ILE A 233 4.74 -12.49 14.23
C ILE A 233 3.34 -11.91 14.47
N SER A 234 2.95 -10.90 13.70
CA SER A 234 1.62 -10.26 13.80
C SER A 234 0.50 -11.24 13.49
N ARG A 235 0.63 -12.03 12.42
CA ARG A 235 -0.35 -13.06 12.04
C ARG A 235 -0.51 -14.12 13.14
N LYS A 236 0.60 -14.63 13.67
CA LYS A 236 0.62 -15.59 14.78
C LYS A 236 -0.04 -15.01 16.04
N SER A 237 0.20 -13.73 16.35
CA SER A 237 -0.40 -13.05 17.52
C SER A 237 -1.94 -12.99 17.44
N LYS A 238 -2.48 -12.97 16.21
CA LYS A 238 -3.93 -12.97 15.93
C LYS A 238 -4.48 -14.35 15.61
N LYS A 239 -3.68 -15.42 15.76
CA LYS A 239 -4.05 -16.82 15.45
C LYS A 239 -4.46 -17.02 13.98
N LEU A 240 -3.88 -16.25 13.07
CA LEU A 240 -4.03 -16.43 11.63
C LEU A 240 -2.93 -17.35 11.09
N GLU A 241 -3.21 -17.96 9.93
CA GLU A 241 -2.22 -18.75 9.19
C GLU A 241 -1.01 -17.88 8.84
N ILE A 242 0.18 -18.44 9.00
CA ILE A 242 1.47 -17.84 8.66
C ILE A 242 2.03 -18.47 7.39
N PHE A 243 3.01 -17.83 6.77
CA PHE A 243 3.75 -18.45 5.68
C PHE A 243 4.42 -19.75 6.12
N ASP A 244 4.42 -20.75 5.25
CA ASP A 244 5.39 -21.85 5.38
C ASP A 244 6.80 -21.36 4.98
N THR A 245 7.83 -22.16 5.28
CA THR A 245 9.23 -21.76 5.07
C THR A 245 9.57 -21.53 3.60
N GLU A 246 8.96 -22.26 2.66
CA GLU A 246 9.23 -22.09 1.24
C GLU A 246 8.52 -20.83 0.71
N GLU A 247 7.27 -20.62 1.11
CA GLU A 247 6.52 -19.43 0.75
C GLU A 247 7.13 -18.17 1.34
N GLU A 248 7.53 -18.19 2.61
CA GLU A 248 8.15 -17.04 3.28
C GLU A 248 9.40 -16.59 2.53
N LYS A 249 10.25 -17.54 2.13
CA LYS A 249 11.44 -17.26 1.33
C LYS A 249 11.06 -16.72 -0.06
N SER A 250 10.11 -17.35 -0.74
CA SER A 250 9.73 -16.91 -2.07
C SER A 250 9.06 -15.53 -2.07
N PHE A 251 8.23 -15.25 -1.06
CA PHE A 251 7.60 -13.95 -0.85
C PHE A 251 8.66 -12.89 -0.52
N HIS A 252 9.62 -13.23 0.35
CA HIS A 252 10.77 -12.37 0.65
C HIS A 252 11.52 -11.97 -0.62
N ASP A 253 11.82 -12.93 -1.49
CA ASP A 253 12.57 -12.69 -2.72
C ASP A 253 11.79 -11.82 -3.71
N MET A 254 10.47 -12.02 -3.83
CA MET A 254 9.58 -11.12 -4.58
C MET A 254 9.64 -9.69 -4.01
N MET A 255 9.45 -9.54 -2.70
CA MET A 255 9.49 -8.23 -2.02
C MET A 255 10.83 -7.52 -2.21
N ARG A 256 11.95 -8.25 -2.14
CA ARG A 256 13.30 -7.72 -2.38
C ARG A 256 13.50 -7.25 -3.82
N SER A 257 12.85 -7.88 -4.80
CA SER A 257 12.95 -7.48 -6.20
C SER A 257 12.18 -6.19 -6.53
N MET A 258 11.16 -5.86 -5.73
CA MET A 258 10.29 -4.70 -5.93
C MET A 258 10.75 -3.47 -5.14
N LEU A 259 11.24 -3.69 -3.91
CA LEU A 259 11.66 -2.64 -2.99
C LEU A 259 13.18 -2.43 -3.07
N VAL A 260 13.64 -1.98 -4.25
CA VAL A 260 15.04 -1.64 -4.54
C VAL A 260 15.17 -0.13 -4.71
N PHE A 261 16.22 0.48 -4.18
CA PHE A 261 16.42 1.93 -4.32
C PHE A 261 16.50 2.34 -5.78
N GLU A 262 17.40 1.76 -6.56
CA GLU A 262 17.57 2.10 -7.98
C GLU A 262 16.36 1.68 -8.83
N PRO A 263 15.67 2.62 -9.50
CA PRO A 263 14.51 2.29 -10.33
C PRO A 263 14.83 1.31 -11.45
N ASN A 264 16.04 1.39 -12.02
CA ASN A 264 16.48 0.54 -13.12
C ASN A 264 16.87 -0.88 -12.68
N GLU A 265 17.07 -1.10 -11.38
CA GLU A 265 17.38 -2.41 -10.81
C GLU A 265 16.12 -3.11 -10.24
N ARG A 266 14.99 -2.41 -10.15
CA ARG A 266 13.72 -3.00 -9.74
C ARG A 266 13.20 -3.96 -10.81
N ALA A 267 12.55 -5.01 -10.33
CA ALA A 267 11.78 -5.91 -11.19
C ALA A 267 10.75 -5.13 -12.02
N SER A 268 10.58 -5.50 -13.28
CA SER A 268 9.41 -5.07 -14.04
C SER A 268 8.17 -5.80 -13.55
N ILE A 269 6.98 -5.29 -13.86
CA ILE A 269 5.73 -5.98 -13.51
C ILE A 269 5.65 -7.39 -14.12
N ASP A 270 6.24 -7.57 -15.30
CA ASP A 270 6.34 -8.85 -15.97
C ASP A 270 7.25 -9.84 -15.23
N ASP A 271 8.33 -9.35 -14.60
CA ASP A 271 9.19 -10.16 -13.74
C ASP A 271 8.47 -10.56 -12.46
N VAL A 272 7.71 -9.64 -11.85
CA VAL A 272 6.88 -9.92 -10.67
C VAL A 272 5.82 -10.97 -10.99
N VAL A 273 5.17 -10.91 -12.16
CA VAL A 273 4.20 -11.93 -12.59
C VAL A 273 4.87 -13.30 -12.76
N ARG A 274 6.09 -13.34 -13.28
CA ARG A 274 6.84 -14.59 -13.52
C ARG A 274 7.57 -15.13 -12.27
N CYS A 275 7.63 -14.37 -11.18
CA CYS A 275 8.41 -14.77 -10.01
C CYS A 275 7.82 -16.04 -9.36
N GLU A 276 8.67 -16.76 -8.63
CA GLU A 276 8.30 -18.04 -8.02
C GLU A 276 7.06 -17.91 -7.12
N TRP A 277 6.96 -16.82 -6.34
CA TRP A 277 5.86 -16.64 -5.41
C TRP A 277 4.52 -16.56 -6.14
N MET A 278 4.48 -15.75 -7.20
CA MET A 278 3.30 -15.58 -8.03
C MET A 278 2.91 -16.88 -8.73
N GLN A 279 3.87 -17.67 -9.21
CA GLN A 279 3.58 -18.92 -9.93
C GLN A 279 3.10 -20.05 -9.01
N ARG A 280 3.67 -20.17 -7.80
CA ARG A 280 3.39 -21.30 -6.89
C ARG A 280 2.29 -21.02 -5.87
N TRP A 281 2.09 -19.77 -5.43
CA TRP A 281 1.08 -19.42 -4.42
C TRP A 281 0.07 -18.38 -4.94
N GLY A 282 0.52 -17.35 -5.65
CA GLY A 282 -0.35 -16.27 -6.11
C GLY A 282 -1.42 -16.71 -7.12
N LEU A 283 -1.01 -17.09 -8.33
CA LEU A 283 -1.90 -17.52 -9.42
C LEU A 283 -2.80 -18.71 -9.06
N PRO A 284 -2.31 -19.76 -8.37
CA PRO A 284 -3.18 -20.83 -7.90
C PRO A 284 -4.29 -20.32 -6.95
N GLU A 285 -3.97 -19.41 -6.04
CA GLU A 285 -4.96 -18.84 -5.12
C GLU A 285 -5.96 -17.93 -5.84
N PHE A 286 -5.50 -17.17 -6.83
CA PHE A 286 -6.38 -16.41 -7.72
C PHE A 286 -7.37 -17.33 -8.47
N GLN A 287 -6.93 -18.50 -8.94
CA GLN A 287 -7.81 -19.48 -9.60
C GLN A 287 -8.81 -20.11 -8.61
N ARG A 288 -8.39 -20.39 -7.38
CA ARG A 288 -9.28 -20.84 -6.29
C ARG A 288 -10.34 -19.79 -6.01
N MET A 289 -9.95 -18.53 -5.87
CA MET A 289 -10.85 -17.40 -5.70
C MET A 289 -11.87 -17.29 -6.85
N GLN A 290 -11.43 -17.37 -8.10
CA GLN A 290 -12.32 -17.36 -9.26
C GLN A 290 -13.32 -18.51 -9.25
N SER A 291 -12.95 -19.66 -8.69
CA SER A 291 -13.85 -20.80 -8.54
C SER A 291 -14.87 -20.56 -7.43
N ALA A 292 -14.44 -20.02 -6.29
CA ALA A 292 -15.32 -19.65 -5.18
C ALA A 292 -16.35 -18.56 -5.55
N LEU A 293 -16.04 -17.67 -6.51
CA LEU A 293 -16.99 -16.67 -7.04
C LEU A 293 -18.10 -17.29 -7.91
N ARG A 294 -17.92 -18.52 -8.40
CA ARG A 294 -18.88 -19.21 -9.28
C ARG A 294 -19.78 -20.20 -8.52
N GLU A 295 -19.45 -20.50 -7.28
CA GLU A 295 -20.24 -21.34 -6.36
C GLU A 295 -21.31 -20.52 -5.63
#